data_AF-A0A2S5WU72-F1
#
_entry.id   AF-A0A2S5WU72-F1
#
_cell.length_a   1.000
_cell.length_b   1.000
_cell.length_c   1.000
_cell.angle_alpha   90.00
_cell.angle_beta   90.00
_cell.angle_gamma   90.00
#
_symmetry.space_group_name_H-M   'P 1'
#
loop_
_entity.id
_entity.type
_entity.pdbx_description
1 polymer ?
#
loop_
_entity_poly.entity_id
_entity_poly.type
_entity_poly.pdbx_seq_one_letter_code
_entity_poly.pdbx_strand_id
1 'polypeptide(L)'
;MLIGERWRAGSRPPRSLEKYPEFVEACSAQERVLSPTVDDVSKLWWTLTWLEGRPVAELEQGPRVALRTDGSVHVSGAEEPVGAGVGVADSPEHDVFDEDEDDDDLFPEPAPRA
;
A
#
# COMPACT_ATOMS: atom_id res chain seq x y z
N MET A 1 23.00 0.80 -13.41
CA MET A 1 21.79 0.14 -12.89
C MET A 1 22.27 -1.03 -12.05
N LEU A 2 22.18 -0.93 -10.72
CA LEU A 2 22.63 -1.98 -9.80
C LEU A 2 21.42 -2.84 -9.50
N ILE A 3 21.37 -4.02 -10.12
CA ILE A 3 20.43 -5.07 -9.72
C ILE A 3 20.83 -5.45 -8.29
N GLY A 4 19.95 -5.21 -7.32
CA GLY A 4 20.26 -5.55 -5.95
C GLY A 4 20.21 -7.07 -5.75
N GLU A 5 20.81 -7.49 -4.64
CA GLU A 5 21.03 -8.89 -4.32
C GLU A 5 19.69 -9.61 -4.08
N ARG A 6 19.55 -10.84 -4.55
CA ARG A 6 18.38 -11.66 -4.24
C ARG A 6 18.76 -12.78 -3.28
N TRP A 7 17.89 -13.08 -2.32
CA TRP A 7 18.09 -14.18 -1.38
C TRP A 7 16.78 -14.92 -1.16
N ARG A 8 16.86 -16.17 -0.71
CA ARG A 8 15.66 -16.95 -0.39
C ARG A 8 15.08 -16.54 0.95
N ALA A 9 13.76 -16.51 1.02
CA ALA A 9 13.06 -16.38 2.30
C ALA A 9 13.45 -17.53 3.24
N GLY A 10 13.63 -17.23 4.52
CA GLY A 10 14.16 -18.16 5.54
C GLY A 10 15.66 -18.47 5.43
N SER A 11 16.38 -17.89 4.47
CA SER A 11 17.85 -18.01 4.36
C SER A 11 18.57 -16.79 4.93
N ARG A 12 19.90 -16.91 5.10
CA ARG A 12 20.72 -15.81 5.61
C ARG A 12 20.68 -14.61 4.65
N PRO A 13 20.31 -13.40 5.13
CA PRO A 13 20.32 -12.21 4.31
C PRO A 13 21.75 -11.79 3.91
N PRO A 14 21.92 -11.03 2.82
CA PRO A 14 23.21 -10.50 2.38
C PRO A 14 23.88 -9.60 3.43
N ARG A 15 25.23 -9.59 3.46
CA ARG A 15 26.03 -8.83 4.45
C ARG A 15 25.71 -7.35 4.51
N SER A 16 25.27 -6.78 3.38
CA SER A 16 24.89 -5.37 3.30
C SER A 16 23.70 -5.01 4.19
N LEU A 17 22.87 -5.99 4.56
CA LEU A 17 21.74 -5.83 5.48
C LEU A 17 22.12 -6.02 6.96
N GLU A 18 23.32 -6.52 7.27
CA GLU A 18 23.77 -6.70 8.66
C GLU A 18 23.83 -5.36 9.44
N LYS A 19 23.87 -4.23 8.72
CA LYS A 19 23.82 -2.87 9.29
C LYS A 19 22.41 -2.42 9.72
N TYR A 20 21.36 -3.14 9.29
CA TYR A 20 19.95 -2.77 9.49
C TYR A 20 19.18 -3.92 10.15
N PRO A 21 19.42 -4.19 11.45
CA PRO A 21 18.83 -5.33 12.14
C PRO A 21 17.29 -5.26 12.20
N GLU A 22 16.73 -4.07 12.41
CA GLU A 22 15.27 -3.83 12.41
C GLU A 22 14.60 -4.20 11.08
N PHE A 23 15.29 -3.96 9.97
CA PHE A 23 14.81 -4.30 8.63
C PHE A 23 14.82 -5.81 8.39
N VAL A 24 15.88 -6.49 8.84
CA VAL A 24 16.00 -7.95 8.75
C VAL A 24 14.92 -8.63 9.61
N GLU A 25 14.69 -8.12 10.83
CA GLU A 25 13.64 -8.62 11.71
C GLU A 25 12.25 -8.47 11.07
N ALA A 26 11.95 -7.31 10.45
CA ALA A 26 10.69 -7.08 9.74
C ALA A 26 10.49 -8.04 8.55
N CYS A 27 11.55 -8.34 7.79
CA CYS A 27 11.48 -9.35 6.72
C CYS A 27 11.13 -10.73 7.29
N SER A 28 11.78 -11.14 8.38
CA SER A 28 11.49 -12.43 9.02
C SER A 28 10.10 -12.48 9.67
N ALA A 29 9.62 -11.35 10.20
CA ALA A 29 8.26 -11.22 10.70
C ALA A 29 7.25 -11.45 9.57
N GLN A 30 7.49 -10.91 8.37
CA GLN A 30 6.61 -11.15 7.23
C GLN A 30 6.61 -12.58 6.73
N GLU A 31 7.75 -13.27 6.77
CA GLU A 31 7.78 -14.71 6.48
C GLU A 31 6.86 -15.50 7.42
N ARG A 32 6.80 -15.12 8.71
CA ARG A 32 5.89 -15.75 9.69
C ARG A 32 4.43 -15.42 9.44
N VAL A 33 4.12 -14.20 9.03
CA VAL A 33 2.75 -13.76 8.69
C VAL A 33 2.25 -14.48 7.43
N LEU A 34 3.13 -14.76 6.48
CA LEU A 34 2.81 -15.49 5.25
C LEU A 34 2.76 -17.00 5.42
N SER A 35 3.48 -17.57 6.38
CA SER A 35 3.50 -19.01 6.67
C SER A 35 2.12 -19.71 6.67
N PRO A 36 1.01 -19.13 7.20
CA PRO A 36 -0.31 -19.75 7.10
C PRO A 36 -1.00 -19.63 5.73
N THR A 37 -0.57 -18.69 4.88
CA THR A 37 -1.22 -18.34 3.61
C THR A 37 -0.56 -19.02 2.41
N VAL A 38 0.74 -19.28 2.47
CA VAL A 38 1.51 -19.95 1.42
C VAL A 38 1.98 -21.34 1.84
N ASP A 39 1.88 -22.31 0.93
CA ASP A 39 2.34 -23.70 1.14
C ASP A 39 3.80 -23.80 1.60
N ASP A 40 4.69 -22.98 1.02
CA ASP A 40 6.11 -23.00 1.34
C ASP A 40 6.78 -21.63 1.11
N VAL A 41 7.00 -20.91 2.20
CA VAL A 41 7.68 -19.60 2.21
C VAL A 41 9.13 -19.72 1.73
N SER A 42 9.80 -20.85 1.90
CA SER A 42 11.22 -21.03 1.53
C SER A 42 11.44 -21.13 0.02
N LYS A 43 10.37 -21.28 -0.76
CA LYS A 43 10.39 -21.21 -2.23
C LYS A 43 10.36 -19.77 -2.74
N LEU A 44 10.01 -18.81 -1.90
CA LEU A 44 9.93 -17.40 -2.25
C LEU A 44 11.30 -16.73 -2.25
N TRP A 45 11.43 -15.71 -3.09
CA TRP A 45 12.64 -14.92 -3.25
C TRP A 45 12.42 -13.49 -2.79
N TRP A 46 13.32 -13.03 -1.93
CA TRP A 46 13.49 -11.63 -1.62
C TRP A 46 14.39 -10.99 -2.68
N THR A 47 13.94 -9.85 -3.18
CA THR A 47 14.71 -9.00 -4.09
C THR A 47 15.12 -7.75 -3.34
N LEU A 48 16.42 -7.59 -3.06
CA LEU A 48 16.96 -6.35 -2.50
C LEU A 48 17.04 -5.30 -3.60
N THR A 49 16.70 -4.07 -3.25
CA THR A 49 16.95 -2.87 -4.03
C THR A 49 17.40 -1.77 -3.08
N TRP A 50 18.12 -0.78 -3.60
CA TRP A 50 18.55 0.39 -2.84
C TRP A 50 17.88 1.64 -3.39
N LEU A 51 17.02 2.28 -2.61
CA LEU A 51 16.38 3.54 -2.96
C LEU A 51 16.96 4.66 -2.10
N GLU A 52 17.64 5.61 -2.75
CA GLU A 52 18.29 6.75 -2.07
C GLU A 52 19.26 6.30 -0.96
N GLY A 53 19.97 5.19 -1.20
CA GLY A 53 20.90 4.61 -0.22
C GLY A 53 20.24 3.79 0.89
N ARG A 54 18.93 3.51 0.79
CA ARG A 54 18.18 2.73 1.79
C ARG A 54 17.75 1.38 1.24
N PRO A 55 17.82 0.31 2.05
CA PRO A 55 17.41 -1.02 1.63
C PRO A 55 15.89 -1.11 1.47
N VAL A 56 15.48 -1.76 0.38
CA VAL A 56 14.10 -2.09 0.06
C VAL A 56 14.07 -3.53 -0.40
N ALA A 57 13.30 -4.37 0.27
CA ALA A 57 13.18 -5.79 -0.01
C ALA A 57 11.77 -6.08 -0.47
N GLU A 58 11.64 -6.77 -1.60
CA GLU A 58 10.35 -7.18 -2.13
C GLU A 58 10.30 -8.70 -2.21
N LEU A 59 9.23 -9.29 -1.68
CA LEU A 59 9.01 -10.73 -1.77
C LEU A 59 8.19 -11.04 -3.03
N GLU A 60 8.67 -11.99 -3.85
CA GLU A 60 8.09 -12.33 -5.16
C GLU A 60 6.57 -12.57 -5.19
N GLN A 61 5.99 -13.07 -4.10
CA GLN A 61 4.56 -13.37 -3.96
C GLN A 61 4.01 -12.80 -2.64
N GLY A 62 4.50 -11.65 -2.20
CA GLY A 62 4.12 -11.14 -0.90
C GLY A 62 4.46 -9.68 -0.64
N PRO A 63 4.75 -9.32 0.61
CA PRO A 63 4.90 -7.94 1.00
C PRO A 63 6.24 -7.36 0.57
N ARG A 64 6.23 -6.04 0.44
CA ARG A 64 7.40 -5.19 0.26
C ARG A 64 7.76 -4.52 1.58
N VAL A 65 9.00 -4.63 1.99
CA VAL A 65 9.57 -4.05 3.21
C VAL A 65 10.56 -2.95 2.81
N ALA A 66 10.39 -1.74 3.34
CA ALA A 66 11.23 -0.58 3.01
C ALA A 66 11.64 0.18 4.27
N LEU A 67 12.93 0.51 4.39
CA LEU A 67 13.42 1.35 5.48
C LEU A 67 13.18 2.85 5.18
N ARG A 68 12.48 3.55 6.07
CA ARG A 68 12.23 5.01 5.94
C ARG A 68 13.41 5.82 6.46
N THR A 69 13.42 7.12 6.14
CA THR A 69 14.44 8.07 6.62
C THR A 69 14.43 8.27 8.14
N ASP A 70 13.31 7.99 8.78
CA ASP A 70 13.10 8.10 10.22
C ASP A 70 13.63 6.86 10.99
N GLY A 71 14.14 5.84 10.27
CA GLY A 71 14.50 4.53 10.84
C GLY A 71 13.32 3.56 10.90
N SER A 72 12.09 4.06 10.86
CA SER A 72 10.88 3.23 10.81
C SER A 72 10.84 2.31 9.57
N VAL A 73 10.55 1.02 9.77
CA VAL A 73 10.34 0.06 8.68
C VAL A 73 8.89 0.10 8.22
N HIS A 74 8.67 0.30 6.93
CA HIS A 74 7.36 0.30 6.32
C HIS A 74 7.14 -0.99 5.54
N VAL A 75 6.00 -1.63 5.75
CA VAL A 75 5.60 -2.82 5.01
C VAL A 75 4.34 -2.51 4.20
N SER A 76 4.34 -2.85 2.92
CA SER A 76 3.22 -2.65 2.00
C SER A 76 2.93 -3.94 1.24
N GLY A 77 1.66 -4.26 0.99
CA GLY A 77 1.29 -5.45 0.20
C GLY A 77 1.28 -6.78 0.96
N ALA A 78 1.30 -6.76 2.30
CA ALA A 78 0.60 -7.83 3.02
C ALA A 78 -0.87 -7.58 2.70
N GLU A 79 -1.57 -8.55 2.10
CA GLU A 79 -2.95 -8.37 1.67
C GLU A 79 -3.78 -7.74 2.80
N GLU A 80 -4.09 -6.46 2.64
CA GLU A 80 -5.04 -5.77 3.49
C GLU A 80 -6.38 -6.47 3.29
N PRO A 81 -7.07 -6.96 4.33
CA PRO A 81 -8.50 -7.18 4.20
C PRO A 81 -9.08 -5.84 3.74
N VAL A 82 -9.78 -5.86 2.62
CA VAL A 82 -10.47 -4.70 2.03
C VAL A 82 -11.18 -3.93 3.15
N GLY A 83 -10.61 -2.83 3.65
CA GLY A 83 -11.21 -2.15 4.82
C GLY A 83 -10.38 -1.22 5.71
N ALA A 84 -9.10 -0.94 5.47
CA ALA A 84 -8.34 0.00 6.31
C ALA A 84 -7.66 1.13 5.54
N GLY A 85 -8.36 1.68 4.53
CA GLY A 85 -8.04 3.00 3.99
C GLY A 85 -8.53 4.11 4.92
N VAL A 86 -7.89 4.30 6.08
CA VAL A 86 -8.01 5.54 6.87
C VAL A 86 -6.65 6.19 6.91
N GLY A 87 -6.39 7.06 5.94
CA GLY A 87 -5.09 7.71 5.83
C GLY A 87 -5.00 8.75 4.73
N VAL A 88 -6.00 9.62 4.60
CA VAL A 88 -5.85 11.06 4.29
C VAL A 88 -7.25 11.67 4.10
N ALA A 89 -7.76 12.31 5.14
CA ALA A 89 -8.78 13.33 4.99
C ALA A 89 -8.20 14.60 5.63
N ASP A 90 -7.18 15.15 4.98
CA ASP A 90 -6.81 16.55 5.14
C ASP A 90 -6.92 17.19 3.76
N SER A 91 -8.10 17.73 3.46
CA SER A 91 -8.28 18.88 2.58
C SER A 91 -9.71 19.40 2.70
N PRO A 92 -9.87 20.73 2.58
CA PRO A 92 -10.74 21.49 3.47
C PRO A 92 -12.11 21.76 2.86
N GLU A 93 -13.00 22.18 3.75
CA GLU A 93 -14.33 22.77 3.56
C GLU A 93 -14.52 23.45 2.20
N HIS A 94 -15.27 22.82 1.29
CA HIS A 94 -15.80 23.49 0.11
C HIS A 94 -17.22 23.95 0.42
N ASP A 95 -17.26 25.23 0.74
CA ASP A 95 -18.37 26.16 0.78
C ASP A 95 -19.42 25.91 -0.32
N VAL A 96 -20.68 25.88 0.12
CA VAL A 96 -21.91 26.36 -0.55
C VAL A 96 -21.90 26.40 -2.09
N PHE A 97 -22.71 25.55 -2.71
CA PHE A 97 -23.46 25.97 -3.91
C PHE A 97 -24.90 25.47 -3.81
N ASP A 98 -25.80 26.43 -3.61
CA ASP A 98 -27.24 26.33 -3.74
C ASP A 98 -27.53 26.21 -5.25
N GLU A 99 -27.93 25.02 -5.70
CA GLU A 99 -28.47 24.82 -7.05
C GLU A 99 -29.97 24.62 -6.92
N ASP A 100 -30.67 25.74 -7.14
CA ASP A 100 -32.10 25.89 -7.41
C ASP A 100 -32.58 24.74 -8.31
N GLU A 101 -33.58 23.98 -7.84
CA GLU A 101 -34.22 22.86 -8.54
C GLU A 101 -34.79 23.32 -9.90
N ASP A 102 -34.29 22.71 -10.97
CA ASP A 102 -34.84 22.73 -12.32
C ASP A 102 -36.37 22.48 -12.33
N ASP A 103 -37.09 23.44 -12.92
CA ASP A 103 -38.02 23.24 -14.05
C ASP A 103 -38.95 22.00 -14.00
N ASP A 104 -40.02 22.06 -13.19
CA ASP A 104 -41.16 21.14 -13.29
C ASP A 104 -42.39 21.88 -13.88
N ASP A 105 -42.45 21.87 -15.22
CA ASP A 105 -43.63 21.69 -16.08
C ASP A 105 -45.01 22.11 -15.53
N LEU A 106 -45.35 23.41 -15.62
CA LEU A 106 -46.72 23.91 -15.46
C LEU A 106 -47.32 24.32 -16.82
N PHE A 107 -47.73 23.31 -17.60
CA PHE A 107 -48.72 23.34 -18.70
C PHE A 107 -49.31 24.71 -19.09
N PRO A 108 -49.05 25.22 -20.31
CA PRO A 108 -49.91 26.25 -20.89
C PRO A 108 -51.08 25.66 -21.71
N GLU A 109 -52.27 26.25 -21.48
CA GLU A 109 -53.47 26.43 -22.35
C GLU A 109 -54.73 25.54 -22.15
N PRO A 110 -55.96 25.98 -22.55
CA PRO A 110 -56.43 27.32 -22.99
C PRO A 110 -57.71 27.84 -22.27
N ALA A 111 -58.09 29.09 -22.60
CA ALA A 111 -59.20 29.90 -22.08
C ALA A 111 -60.61 29.22 -22.04
N PRO A 112 -61.51 29.67 -21.14
CA PRO A 112 -62.83 29.08 -20.94
C PRO A 112 -63.76 29.32 -22.14
N ARG A 113 -64.48 28.26 -22.53
CA ARG A 113 -65.53 28.34 -23.55
C ARG A 113 -66.84 28.77 -22.89
N ALA A 114 -67.40 29.88 -23.37
CA ALA A 114 -68.72 30.41 -23.02
C ALA A 114 -69.87 29.51 -23.50
#